data_AF-A0A367PYA7-F1
#
_entry.id   AF-A0A367PYA7-F1
#
_cell.length_a   1.000
_cell.length_b   1.000
_cell.length_c   1.000
_cell.angle_alpha   90.00
_cell.angle_beta   90.00
_cell.angle_gamma   90.00
#
_symmetry.space_group_name_H-M   'P 1'
#
loop_
_entity.id
_entity.type
_entity.pdbx_description
1 polymer ?
#
loop_
_entity_poly.entity_id
_entity_poly.type
_entity_poly.pdbx_seq_one_letter_code
_entity_poly.pdbx_strand_id
1 'polypeptide(L)'
;MKLCPDCGFEFHLNVVSDRRTGRKYLRSGCCDGPLRACPDPCELLREANITQDEREYLQRLANLDWFSGQVAAVLLQIETKAKVSGEVAV
;
A
#
# COMPACT_ATOMS: atom_id res chain seq x y z
N MET A 1 -5.96 27.69 -6.31
CA MET A 1 -5.09 26.51 -6.07
C MET A 1 -4.06 26.47 -7.18
N LYS A 2 -2.75 26.40 -6.86
CA LYS A 2 -1.69 26.35 -7.88
C LYS A 2 -1.61 24.91 -8.44
N LEU A 3 -1.61 24.78 -9.76
CA LEU A 3 -1.43 23.53 -10.50
C LEU A 3 0.00 22.98 -10.26
N CYS A 4 0.18 21.73 -9.82
CA CYS A 4 1.49 21.06 -9.89
C CYS A 4 1.78 20.79 -11.38
N PRO A 5 2.77 21.46 -11.99
CA PRO A 5 3.10 21.25 -13.39
C PRO A 5 3.54 19.81 -13.68
N ASP A 6 4.02 19.08 -12.67
CA ASP A 6 4.50 17.70 -12.83
C ASP A 6 3.40 16.62 -12.74
N CYS A 7 2.27 16.87 -12.07
CA CYS A 7 1.20 15.85 -11.92
C CYS A 7 -0.17 16.24 -12.47
N GLY A 8 -0.38 17.50 -12.91
CA GLY A 8 -1.62 17.90 -13.58
C GLY A 8 -2.92 17.67 -12.79
N PHE A 9 -2.87 17.49 -11.47
CA PHE A 9 -3.97 17.06 -10.60
C PHE A 9 -4.52 15.63 -10.84
N GLU A 10 -3.86 14.79 -11.63
CA GLU A 10 -4.26 13.37 -11.67
C GLU A 10 -3.92 12.69 -10.34
N PHE A 11 -4.92 12.04 -9.74
CA PHE A 11 -4.72 11.28 -8.51
C PHE A 11 -3.93 10.01 -8.85
N HIS A 12 -2.66 10.01 -8.46
CA HIS A 12 -1.77 8.86 -8.56
C HIS A 12 -1.28 8.46 -7.17
N LEU A 13 -1.45 7.18 -6.81
CA LEU A 13 -0.91 6.60 -5.58
C LEU A 13 0.57 6.28 -5.79
N ASN A 14 1.43 7.10 -5.19
CA ASN A 14 2.88 6.91 -5.24
C ASN A 14 3.37 6.23 -3.96
N VAL A 15 4.27 5.26 -4.12
CA VAL A 15 4.96 4.60 -3.00
C VAL A 15 6.31 5.28 -2.79
N VAL A 16 6.51 5.84 -1.60
CA VAL A 16 7.77 6.45 -1.20
C VAL A 16 8.36 5.66 -0.04
N SER A 17 9.64 5.31 -0.14
CA SER A 17 10.38 4.67 0.95
C SER A 17 11.11 5.72 1.77
N ASP A 18 10.85 5.79 3.08
CA ASP A 18 11.64 6.57 4.02
C ASP A 18 12.96 5.84 4.29
N ARG A 19 14.05 6.38 3.75
CA ARG A 19 15.40 5.80 3.88
C ARG A 19 15.89 5.70 5.32
N ARG A 20 15.39 6.53 6.24
CA ARG A 20 15.83 6.53 7.65
C ARG A 20 15.19 5.39 8.43
N THR A 21 13.93 5.06 8.12
CA THR A 21 13.16 4.06 8.86
C THR A 21 12.92 2.77 8.07
N GLY A 22 13.25 2.75 6.77
CA GLY A 22 12.92 1.67 5.85
C GLY A 22 11.43 1.54 5.54
N ARG A 23 10.58 2.42 6.11
CA ARG A 23 9.12 2.31 6.00
C ARG A 23 8.62 2.86 4.67
N LYS A 24 7.62 2.20 4.11
CA LYS A 24 6.97 2.58 2.87
C LYS A 24 5.71 3.40 3.18
N TYR A 25 5.53 4.51 2.48
CA TYR A 25 4.42 5.43 2.63
C TYR A 25 3.70 5.66 1.31
N LEU A 26 2.40 5.88 1.38
CA LEU A 26 1.57 6.26 0.25
C LEU A 26 1.47 7.79 0.16
N ARG A 27 1.56 8.34 -1.04
CA ARG A 27 1.37 9.77 -1.34
C ARG A 27 0.34 9.96 -2.45
N SER A 28 -0.47 11.02 -2.34
CA SER A 28 -1.30 11.52 -3.45
C SER A 28 -0.47 12.45 -4.34
N GLY A 29 -0.04 11.96 -5.50
CA GLY A 29 0.63 12.78 -6.50
C GLY A 29 2.07 13.21 -6.14
N CYS A 30 2.53 14.29 -6.80
CA CYS A 30 3.88 14.87 -6.73
C CYS A 30 4.11 15.75 -5.48
N CYS A 31 3.07 16.46 -5.05
CA CYS A 31 3.20 17.66 -4.20
C CYS A 31 2.69 17.48 -2.78
N ASP A 32 1.90 16.44 -2.50
CA ASP A 32 1.36 16.23 -1.16
C ASP A 32 2.28 15.36 -0.29
N GLY A 33 2.18 15.59 1.01
CA GLY A 33 2.88 14.81 2.04
C GLY A 33 2.44 13.34 2.09
N PRO A 34 3.11 12.52 2.94
CA PRO A 34 2.68 11.14 3.16
C PRO A 34 1.25 11.09 3.69
N LEU A 35 0.35 10.41 2.97
CA LEU A 35 -1.04 10.20 3.36
C LEU A 35 -1.13 9.24 4.54
N ARG A 36 -0.48 8.08 4.38
CA ARG A 36 -0.44 7.00 5.37
C ARG A 36 0.71 6.04 5.10
N ALA A 37 1.00 5.17 6.06
CA ALA A 37 1.87 4.02 5.83
C ALA A 37 1.25 3.10 4.77
N CYS A 38 2.08 2.60 3.87
CA CYS A 38 1.72 1.53 2.95
C CYS A 38 1.49 0.25 3.77
N PRO A 39 0.46 -0.55 3.46
CA PRO A 39 0.27 -1.84 4.12
C PRO A 39 1.54 -2.70 3.97
N ASP A 40 1.99 -3.26 5.08
CA ASP A 40 3.19 -4.11 5.11
C ASP A 40 2.82 -5.54 4.67
N PRO A 41 3.47 -6.12 3.65
CA PRO A 41 3.15 -7.47 3.20
C PRO A 41 3.33 -8.53 4.29
N CYS A 42 4.30 -8.38 5.19
CA CYS A 42 4.54 -9.31 6.30
C CYS A 42 3.43 -9.21 7.36
N GLU A 43 2.88 -8.01 7.59
CA GLU A 43 1.72 -7.83 8.47
C GLU A 43 0.47 -8.47 7.84
N LEU A 44 0.22 -8.20 6.56
CA LEU A 44 -0.93 -8.79 5.84
C LEU A 44 -0.88 -10.32 5.77
N LEU A 45 0.31 -10.94 5.73
CA LEU A 45 0.47 -12.39 5.76
C LEU A 45 -0.04 -13.06 7.05
N ARG A 46 -0.18 -12.27 8.13
CA ARG A 46 -0.69 -12.71 9.44
C ARG A 46 -2.21 -12.59 9.56
N GLU A 47 -2.86 -11.92 8.62
CA GLU A 47 -4.30 -11.68 8.65
C GLU A 47 -5.10 -12.95 8.34
N ALA A 48 -6.22 -13.11 9.06
CA ALA A 48 -7.07 -14.30 9.01
C ALA A 48 -8.13 -14.21 7.90
N ASN A 49 -7.79 -13.77 6.67
CA ASN A 49 -8.69 -13.92 5.51
C ASN A 49 -8.03 -13.69 4.14
N ILE A 50 -6.81 -14.20 3.95
CA ILE A 50 -6.11 -14.10 2.67
C ILE A 50 -6.18 -15.44 1.91
N THR A 51 -6.38 -15.37 0.59
CA THR A 51 -6.36 -16.57 -0.28
C THR A 51 -4.94 -17.11 -0.43
N GLN A 52 -4.81 -18.32 -0.97
CA GLN A 52 -3.51 -18.89 -1.30
C GLN A 52 -2.75 -18.03 -2.32
N ASP A 53 -3.42 -17.54 -3.37
CA ASP A 53 -2.82 -16.65 -4.38
C ASP A 53 -2.36 -15.32 -3.76
N GLU A 54 -3.17 -14.74 -2.87
CA GLU A 54 -2.80 -13.52 -2.12
C GLU A 54 -1.58 -13.78 -1.23
N ARG A 55 -1.52 -14.94 -0.56
CA ARG A 55 -0.38 -15.33 0.27
C ARG A 55 0.90 -15.47 -0.56
N GLU A 56 0.84 -16.14 -1.70
CA GLU A 56 1.99 -16.28 -2.61
C GLU A 56 2.44 -14.93 -3.16
N TYR A 57 1.49 -14.07 -3.51
CA TYR A 57 1.76 -12.71 -3.96
C TYR A 57 2.47 -11.90 -2.87
N LEU A 58 1.94 -11.89 -1.64
CA LEU A 58 2.52 -11.17 -0.49
C LEU A 58 3.91 -11.69 -0.13
N GLN A 59 4.15 -13.01 -0.20
CA GLN A 59 5.47 -13.60 0.04
C GLN A 59 6.53 -13.09 -0.95
N ARG A 60 6.17 -12.90 -2.22
CA ARG A 60 7.08 -12.32 -3.23
C ARG A 60 7.40 -10.86 -2.91
N LEU A 61 6.45 -10.13 -2.35
CA LEU A 61 6.59 -8.70 -2.03
C LEU A 61 7.30 -8.43 -0.69
N ALA A 62 7.23 -9.37 0.27
CA ALA A 62 7.78 -9.21 1.61
C ALA A 62 9.27 -8.86 1.64
N ASN A 63 10.03 -9.34 0.64
CA ASN A 63 11.47 -9.12 0.54
C ASN A 63 11.85 -8.01 -0.45
N LEU A 64 10.87 -7.27 -1.00
CA LEU A 64 11.16 -6.19 -1.94
C LEU A 64 11.40 -4.86 -1.21
N ASP A 65 12.53 -4.24 -1.53
CA ASP A 65 12.88 -2.89 -1.06
C ASP A 65 11.98 -1.82 -1.67
N TRP A 66 11.45 -2.08 -2.88
CA TRP A 66 10.59 -1.15 -3.61
C TRP A 66 9.56 -1.90 -4.47
N PHE A 67 8.38 -1.29 -4.65
CA PHE A 67 7.36 -1.73 -5.59
C PHE A 67 6.54 -0.54 -6.12
N SER A 68 5.83 -0.75 -7.23
CA SER A 68 5.07 0.30 -7.93
C SER A 68 3.77 0.69 -7.21
N GLY A 69 3.18 1.81 -7.62
CA GLY A 69 1.85 2.26 -7.14
C GLY A 69 0.74 1.22 -7.40
N GLN A 70 0.84 0.45 -8.49
CA GLN A 70 -0.10 -0.62 -8.79
C GLN A 70 -0.05 -1.73 -7.73
N VAL A 71 1.16 -2.11 -7.29
CA VAL A 71 1.33 -3.10 -6.21
C VAL A 71 0.73 -2.57 -4.91
N ALA A 72 0.94 -1.29 -4.59
CA ALA A 72 0.31 -0.68 -3.42
C ALA A 72 -1.23 -0.67 -3.50
N ALA A 73 -1.81 -0.47 -4.68
CA ALA A 73 -3.26 -0.56 -4.86
C ALA A 73 -3.79 -1.97 -4.54
N VAL A 74 -3.08 -3.01 -4.96
CA VAL A 74 -3.42 -4.40 -4.63
C VAL A 74 -3.28 -4.66 -3.12
N LEU A 75 -2.20 -4.19 -2.49
CA LEU A 75 -2.01 -4.31 -1.04
C LEU A 75 -3.15 -3.64 -0.25
N LEU A 76 -3.65 -2.48 -0.71
CA LEU A 76 -4.81 -1.82 -0.10
C LEU A 76 -6.11 -2.62 -0.25
N GLN A 77 -6.32 -3.27 -1.40
CA GLN A 77 -7.48 -4.15 -1.60
C GLN A 77 -7.42 -5.35 -0.65
N ILE A 78 -6.26 -5.98 -0.50
CA ILE A 78 -6.03 -7.09 0.43
C ILE A 78 -6.24 -6.61 1.88
N GLU A 79 -5.67 -5.46 2.27
CA GLU A 79 -5.87 -4.87 3.61
C GLU A 79 -7.36 -4.64 3.90
N THR A 80 -8.09 -4.06 2.94
CA THR A 80 -9.52 -3.76 3.09
C THR A 80 -10.32 -5.04 3.29
N LYS A 81 -10.07 -6.05 2.45
CA LYS A 81 -10.72 -7.35 2.55
C LYS A 81 -10.44 -8.03 3.89
N ALA A 82 -9.19 -8.02 4.34
CA ALA A 82 -8.79 -8.59 5.62
C ALA A 82 -9.53 -7.92 6.79
N LYS A 83 -9.61 -6.58 6.79
CA LYS A 83 -10.31 -5.81 7.84
C LYS A 83 -11.81 -6.03 7.83
N VAL A 84 -12.45 -5.97 6.66
CA VAL A 84 -13.91 -6.18 6.53
C VAL A 84 -14.31 -7.57 7.02
N SER A 85 -13.46 -8.58 6.82
CA SER A 85 -13.73 -9.91 7.33
C SER A 85 -13.61 -10.07 8.84
N GLY A 86 -12.86 -9.19 9.51
CA GLY A 86 -12.76 -9.15 10.97
C GLY A 86 -13.98 -8.50 11.64
N GLU A 87 -14.68 -7.60 10.94
CA GLU A 87 -15.88 -6.91 11.47
C GLU A 87 -17.17 -7.76 11.41
N VAL A 88 -17.21 -8.86 10.65
CA VAL A 88 -18.39 -9.74 10.56
C VAL A 88 -18.41 -10.83 11.66
N ALA A 89 -17.40 -10.86 12.53
CA ALA A 89 -17.26 -11.85 13.59
C ALA A 89 -17.71 -11.35 14.99
N VAL A 90 -18.66 -10.41 15.06
CA VAL A 90 -19.27 -9.91 16.30
C VAL A 90 -20.78 -10.15 16.30
#